data_AF-X4ZFX7-F1
#
_entry.id   AF-X4ZFX7-F1
#
_cell.length_a   1.000
_cell.length_b   1.000
_cell.length_c   1.000
_cell.angle_alpha   90.00
_cell.angle_beta   90.00
_cell.angle_gamma   90.00
#
_symmetry.space_group_name_H-M   'P 1'
#
loop_
_entity.id
_entity.type
_entity.pdbx_description
1 polymer ?
#
loop_
_entity_poly.entity_id
_entity_poly.type
_entity_poly.pdbx_seq_one_letter_code
_entity_poly.pdbx_strand_id
1 'polypeptide(L)'
;MSQYVMLSTTERYRTVTDNPNLEMVANYDYYFFGKKKTTFSICKIKSQNTRILIQGVGEVFPDNSIPLKVFPKFETTEEIEREIYELDIDKDSRVVKTEAQAQPV
;
A
#
# COMPACT_ATOMS: atom_id res chain seq x y z
N MET A 1 9.35 4.78 -18.95
CA MET A 1 7.97 4.65 -18.43
C MET A 1 8.06 4.62 -16.92
N SER A 2 7.35 5.52 -16.23
CA SER A 2 7.22 5.43 -14.78
C SER A 2 6.34 4.22 -14.45
N GLN A 3 6.71 3.44 -13.44
CA GLN A 3 5.89 2.33 -12.98
C GLN A 3 5.52 2.57 -11.51
N TYR A 4 4.26 2.35 -11.20
CA TYR A 4 3.72 2.46 -9.85
C TYR A 4 3.33 1.09 -9.34
N VAL A 5 3.31 0.95 -8.02
CA VAL A 5 2.83 -0.25 -7.31
C VAL A 5 1.85 0.16 -6.23
N MET A 6 0.76 -0.60 -6.11
CA MET A 6 -0.15 -0.52 -4.99
C MET A 6 0.28 -1.53 -3.93
N LEU A 7 0.54 -1.04 -2.72
CA LEU A 7 0.89 -1.85 -1.56
C LEU A 7 -0.21 -1.72 -0.51
N SER A 8 -0.36 -2.73 0.34
CA SER A 8 -1.38 -2.71 1.40
C SER A 8 -0.76 -2.98 2.76
N THR A 9 -1.26 -2.27 3.77
CA THR A 9 -0.96 -2.50 5.18
C THR A 9 -2.27 -2.74 5.90
N THR A 10 -2.33 -3.80 6.70
CA THR A 10 -3.50 -4.20 7.49
C THR A 10 -3.10 -4.27 8.97
N GLU A 11 -4.05 -4.60 9.83
CA GLU A 11 -3.77 -4.86 11.25
C GLU A 11 -2.84 -6.05 11.50
N ARG A 12 -2.65 -6.93 10.50
CA ARG A 12 -1.82 -8.15 10.65
C ARG A 12 -0.46 -8.05 9.97
N TYR A 13 -0.38 -7.26 8.90
CA TYR A 13 0.80 -7.16 8.06
C TYR A 13 1.06 -5.70 7.69
N ARG A 14 2.30 -5.26 7.90
CA ARG A 14 2.79 -3.94 7.52
C ARG A 14 3.69 -4.08 6.31
N THR A 15 3.39 -3.36 5.24
CA THR A 15 4.32 -3.23 4.13
C THR A 15 5.26 -2.06 4.39
N VAL A 16 6.57 -2.30 4.40
CA VAL A 16 7.57 -1.25 4.60
C VAL A 16 7.79 -0.52 3.28
N THR A 17 7.26 0.70 3.22
CA THR A 17 7.30 1.57 2.05
C THR A 17 8.39 2.63 2.12
N ASP A 18 8.95 2.87 3.31
CA ASP A 18 10.09 3.75 3.52
C ASP A 18 11.39 3.03 3.14
N ASN A 19 11.79 3.16 1.87
CA ASN A 19 13.08 2.67 1.39
C ASN A 19 13.54 3.47 0.15
N PRO A 20 14.85 3.45 -0.18
CA PRO A 20 15.39 4.22 -1.30
C PRO A 20 14.86 3.82 -2.69
N ASN A 21 14.27 2.63 -2.81
CA ASN A 21 13.81 2.07 -4.08
C ASN A 21 12.34 2.38 -4.39
N LEU A 22 11.61 2.95 -3.42
CA LEU A 22 10.24 3.40 -3.56
C LEU A 22 10.13 4.88 -3.20
N GLU A 23 9.14 5.53 -3.76
CA GLU A 23 8.74 6.86 -3.37
C GLU A 23 7.24 6.86 -3.14
N MET A 24 6.85 7.12 -1.89
CA MET A 24 5.45 7.21 -1.53
C MET A 24 4.81 8.39 -2.26
N VAL A 25 3.73 8.12 -2.97
CA VAL A 25 2.96 9.12 -3.73
C VAL A 25 1.69 9.50 -2.96
N ALA A 26 0.95 8.51 -2.45
CA ALA A 26 -0.30 8.73 -1.75
C ALA A 26 -0.66 7.54 -0.85
N ASN A 27 -1.45 7.82 0.19
CA ASN A 27 -2.09 6.79 1.00
C ASN A 27 -3.62 6.93 0.93
N TYR A 28 -4.30 5.79 1.07
CA TYR A 28 -5.74 5.69 1.11
C TYR A 28 -6.14 4.72 2.22
N ASP A 29 -6.90 5.21 3.19
CA ASP A 29 -7.44 4.40 4.27
C ASP A 29 -8.81 3.86 3.86
N TYR A 30 -8.95 2.54 3.86
CA TYR A 30 -10.20 1.84 3.64
C TYR A 30 -10.85 1.46 4.98
N TYR A 31 -12.09 1.89 5.15
CA TYR A 31 -12.93 1.61 6.31
C TYR A 31 -14.10 0.72 5.90
N PHE A 32 -14.42 -0.25 6.75
CA PHE A 32 -15.59 -1.10 6.61
C PHE A 32 -16.32 -1.17 7.96
N PHE A 33 -17.62 -0.85 7.96
CA PHE A 33 -18.43 -0.63 9.18
C PHE A 33 -17.74 0.32 10.17
N GLY A 34 -17.18 1.42 9.67
CA GLY A 34 -16.49 2.43 10.47
C GLY A 34 -15.14 2.00 11.05
N LYS A 35 -14.67 0.77 10.78
CA LYS A 35 -13.36 0.27 11.23
C LYS A 35 -12.34 0.31 10.08
N LYS A 36 -11.17 0.88 10.33
CA LYS A 36 -10.05 0.84 9.37
C LYS A 36 -9.63 -0.61 9.14
N LYS A 37 -9.63 -1.05 7.88
CA LYS A 37 -9.23 -2.41 7.50
C LYS A 37 -7.86 -2.45 6.86
N THR A 38 -7.62 -1.50 5.97
CA THR A 38 -6.42 -1.47 5.14
C THR A 38 -6.01 -0.04 4.86
N THR A 39 -4.71 0.23 4.90
CA THR A 39 -4.11 1.38 4.24
C THR A 39 -3.55 0.90 2.91
N PHE A 40 -4.02 1.46 1.80
CA PHE A 40 -3.40 1.31 0.50
C PHE A 40 -2.36 2.41 0.30
N SER A 41 -1.17 2.05 -0.13
CA SER A 41 -0.06 2.96 -0.41
C SER A 41 0.30 2.87 -1.88
N ILE A 42 0.27 4.00 -2.57
CA ILE A 42 0.74 4.12 -3.94
C ILE A 42 2.20 4.55 -3.90
N CYS A 43 3.09 3.71 -4.45
CA CYS A 43 4.50 4.01 -4.53
C CYS A 43 4.98 4.08 -5.98
N LYS A 44 5.77 5.09 -6.30
CA LYS A 44 6.56 5.16 -7.52
C LYS A 44 7.79 4.26 -7.38
N ILE A 45 8.02 3.41 -8.38
CA ILE A 45 9.16 2.49 -8.40
C ILE A 45 10.40 3.24 -8.90
N LYS A 46 11.43 3.39 -8.03
CA LYS A 46 12.75 3.95 -8.40
C LYS A 46 13.72 2.88 -8.90
N SER A 47 13.59 1.66 -8.41
CA SER A 47 14.44 0.52 -8.81
C SER A 47 13.62 -0.76 -9.01
N GLN A 48 13.75 -1.38 -10.19
CA GLN A 48 13.05 -2.61 -10.55
C GLN A 48 13.60 -3.85 -9.83
N ASN A 49 14.84 -3.79 -9.35
CA ASN A 49 15.52 -4.90 -8.65
C ASN A 49 15.34 -4.82 -7.12
N THR A 50 14.29 -4.17 -6.66
CA THR A 50 13.98 -4.07 -5.23
C THR A 50 13.09 -5.22 -4.75
N ARG A 51 13.03 -5.36 -3.42
CA ARG A 51 12.13 -6.26 -2.71
C ARG A 51 11.29 -5.43 -1.75
N ILE A 52 10.04 -5.86 -1.57
CA ILE A 52 9.11 -5.30 -0.60
C ILE A 52 9.21 -6.11 0.68
N LEU A 53 9.49 -5.45 1.79
CA LEU A 53 9.45 -6.08 3.11
C LEU A 53 8.03 -6.00 3.67
N ILE A 54 7.49 -7.15 4.07
CA ILE A 54 6.21 -7.28 4.74
C ILE A 54 6.50 -7.82 6.14
N GLN A 55 6.19 -7.02 7.15
CA GLN A 55 6.40 -7.34 8.56
C GLN A 55 5.08 -7.79 9.19
N GLY A 56 5.17 -8.77 10.08
CA GLY A 56 4.05 -9.14 10.94
C GLY A 56 3.76 -8.07 11.98
N VAL A 57 2.50 -7.67 12.12
CA VAL A 57 2.05 -6.83 13.24
C VAL A 57 1.56 -7.78 14.33
N GLY A 58 2.49 -8.42 15.05
CA GLY A 58 2.21 -9.40 16.12
C GLY A 58 3.34 -10.42 16.35
N GLU A 59 3.28 -11.16 17.46
CA GLU A 59 4.41 -11.95 18.02
C GLU A 59 4.91 -13.15 17.19
N VAL A 60 4.30 -13.51 16.06
CA VAL A 60 4.54 -14.85 15.46
C VAL A 60 4.69 -14.88 13.92
N PHE A 61 4.77 -13.74 13.23
CA PHE A 61 4.95 -13.76 11.77
C PHE A 61 6.37 -13.34 11.38
N PRO A 62 7.14 -14.20 10.67
CA PRO A 62 8.44 -13.83 10.17
C PRO A 62 8.31 -12.73 9.12
N ASP A 63 9.27 -11.81 9.13
CA ASP A 63 9.43 -10.80 8.09
C ASP A 63 9.59 -11.50 6.72
N ASN A 64 8.77 -11.09 5.76
CA ASN A 64 8.80 -11.64 4.42
C ASN A 64 9.33 -10.59 3.44
N SER A 65 10.30 -10.98 2.64
CA SER A 65 10.87 -10.13 1.60
C SER A 65 10.40 -10.65 0.25
N ILE A 66 9.57 -9.90 -0.47
CA ILE A 66 8.97 -10.33 -1.74
C ILE A 66 9.55 -9.52 -2.90
N PRO A 67 10.01 -10.14 -4.00
CA PRO A 67 10.51 -9.41 -5.16
C PRO A 67 9.45 -8.47 -5.75
N LEU A 68 9.78 -7.20 -6.01
CA LEU A 68 8.83 -6.23 -6.58
C LEU A 68 8.18 -6.72 -7.89
N LYS A 69 8.93 -7.50 -8.70
CA LYS A 69 8.45 -8.03 -9.99
C LYS A 69 7.19 -8.89 -9.92
N VAL A 70 6.82 -9.41 -8.76
CA VAL A 70 5.60 -10.23 -8.59
C VAL A 70 4.37 -9.41 -8.25
N PHE A 71 4.54 -8.13 -7.92
CA PHE A 71 3.43 -7.23 -7.66
C PHE A 71 2.87 -6.68 -8.98
N PRO A 72 1.55 -6.44 -9.06
CA PRO A 72 0.95 -5.70 -10.16
C PRO A 72 1.61 -4.32 -10.31
N LYS A 73 1.83 -3.92 -11.56
CA LYS A 73 2.43 -2.63 -11.90
C LYS A 73 1.42 -1.83 -12.70
N PHE A 74 1.41 -0.54 -12.44
CA PHE A 74 0.51 0.40 -13.08
C PHE A 74 1.31 1.47 -13.79
N GLU A 75 0.77 2.01 -14.87
CA GLU A 75 1.43 3.09 -15.62
C GLU A 75 1.13 4.45 -15.01
N THR A 76 -0.03 4.58 -14.36
CA THR A 76 -0.53 5.84 -13.81
C THR A 76 -1.05 5.66 -12.38
N THR A 77 -1.08 6.76 -11.63
CA THR A 77 -1.66 6.78 -10.27
C THR A 77 -3.19 6.67 -10.34
N GLU A 78 -3.79 7.20 -11.41
CA GLU A 78 -5.22 7.23 -11.65
C GLU A 78 -5.81 5.83 -11.84
N GLU A 79 -5.08 4.90 -12.47
CA GLU A 79 -5.46 3.50 -12.55
C GLU A 79 -5.58 2.87 -11.16
N ILE A 80 -4.59 3.10 -10.29
CA ILE A 80 -4.60 2.58 -8.94
C ILE A 80 -5.72 3.22 -8.11
N GLU A 81 -5.93 4.52 -8.25
CA GLU A 81 -6.99 5.23 -7.55
C GLU A 81 -8.37 4.67 -7.91
N ARG A 82 -8.61 4.35 -9.19
CA ARG A 82 -9.87 3.69 -9.61
C ARG A 82 -10.08 2.37 -8.89
N GLU A 83 -9.08 1.49 -8.88
CA GLU A 83 -9.14 0.19 -8.18
C GLU A 83 -9.42 0.36 -6.68
N ILE A 84 -8.83 1.37 -6.03
CA ILE A 84 -9.07 1.64 -4.61
C ILE A 84 -10.52 2.11 -4.39
N TYR A 85 -11.01 3.03 -5.23
CA TYR A 85 -12.36 3.60 -5.10
C TYR A 85 -13.48 2.62 -5.48
N GLU A 86 -13.20 1.51 -6.17
CA GLU A 86 -14.17 0.42 -6.35
C GLU A 86 -14.59 -0.22 -5.02
N LEU A 87 -13.81 -0.04 -3.95
CA LEU A 87 -14.18 -0.47 -2.60
C LEU A 87 -15.19 0.47 -1.91
N ASP A 88 -15.38 1.68 -2.43
CA ASP A 88 -16.22 2.75 -1.84
C ASP A 88 -17.62 2.81 -2.48
N ILE A 89 -18.26 1.65 -2.62
CA ILE A 89 -19.55 1.50 -3.31
C ILE A 89 -20.75 1.35 -2.38
N ASP A 90 -20.54 0.92 -1.14
CA ASP A 90 -21.60 0.62 -0.18
C ASP A 90 -21.67 1.67 0.92
N LYS A 91 -22.85 1.84 1.54
CA LYS A 91 -23.04 2.74 2.69
C LYS A 91 -22.13 2.45 3.89
N ASP A 92 -21.63 1.21 3.97
CA ASP A 92 -20.81 0.71 5.07
C ASP A 92 -19.32 0.70 4.73
N SER A 93 -18.95 1.00 3.47
CA SER A 93 -17.57 1.19 3.05
C SER A 93 -17.24 2.67 2.87
N ARG A 94 -15.97 3.01 3.09
CA ARG A 94 -15.46 4.36 2.88
C ARG A 94 -13.98 4.35 2.58
N VAL A 95 -13.56 5.06 1.54
CA VAL A 95 -12.15 5.31 1.23
C VAL A 95 -11.81 6.78 1.54
N VAL A 96 -10.70 7.00 2.23
CA VAL A 96 -10.22 8.35 2.56
C VAL A 96 -8.77 8.49 2.14
N LYS A 97 -8.47 9.46 1.28
CA LYS A 97 -7.09 9.83 0.97
C LYS A 97 -6.45 10.44 2.21
N THR A 98 -5.30 9.91 2.61
CA THR A 98 -4.56 10.34 3.79
C THR A 98 -3.17 10.86 3.40
N GLU A 99 -2.65 11.78 4.20
CA GLU A 99 -1.28 12.24 4.02
C GLU A 99 -0.31 11.07 4.26
N ALA A 100 0.80 11.08 3.54
CA ALA A 100 1.90 10.14 3.76
C ALA A 100 2.53 10.41 5.14
N GLN A 101 1.93 9.87 6.20
CA GLN A 101 2.54 9.91 7.51
C GLN A 101 3.80 9.04 7.45
N ALA A 102 4.95 9.66 7.62
CA ALA A 102 6.18 8.96 7.99
C ALA A 102 5.91 8.28 9.33
N GLN A 103 5.52 7.01 9.30
CA GLN A 103 5.28 6.25 10.52
C GLN A 103 6.64 5.96 11.15
N PRO A 104 6.87 6.35 12.41
CA PRO A 104 8.13 6.10 13.08
C PRO A 104 8.45 4.60 13.07
N VAL A 105 9.72 4.29 12.86
CA VAL A 105 10.28 2.93 12.86
C VAL A 105 10.20 2.34 14.25
#